data_AF-A0A8B6Y230-F1
#
_entry.id   AF-A0A8B6Y230-F1
#
_cell.length_a   1.000
_cell.length_b   1.000
_cell.length_c   1.000
_cell.angle_alpha   90.00
_cell.angle_beta   90.00
_cell.angle_gamma   90.00
#
_symmetry.space_group_name_H-M   'P 1'
#
loop_
_entity.id
_entity.type
_entity.pdbx_description
1 polymer ?
#
loop_
_entity_poly.entity_id
_entity_poly.type
_entity_poly.pdbx_seq_one_letter_code
_entity_poly.pdbx_strand_id
1 'polypeptide(L)'
;TVELTSQDEIPPNSFLSLHLMEAKDPDGGQDELWLTLESMGYSRKLNLIKACPFYIETYTSRGKSILLSSGINNIEDGINVLKNIIKQVIDSISFKNSKDLLLFVGNFNSSFVIAVENQGMTVIKARVDCSKSVNLKSNRESLDVCEKIGVKEMKIVHHLTVVDPAKPTQLHYVESAVY
;
A
#
# COMPACT_ATOMS: atom_id res chain seq x y z
N THR A 1 13.33 20.28 26.31
CA THR A 1 12.25 19.96 25.37
C THR A 1 12.26 21.03 24.31
N VAL A 2 12.55 20.68 23.05
CA VAL A 2 12.50 21.66 21.96
C VAL A 2 11.04 21.73 21.55
N GLU A 3 10.39 22.86 21.79
CA GLU A 3 9.05 23.14 21.27
C GLU A 3 9.21 23.60 19.83
N LEU A 4 8.69 22.82 18.88
CA LEU A 4 8.64 23.19 17.47
C LEU A 4 7.66 24.34 17.32
N THR A 5 8.06 25.42 16.66
CA THR A 5 7.13 26.51 16.33
C THR A 5 6.33 26.14 15.09
N SER A 6 5.16 26.76 14.89
CA SER A 6 4.32 26.50 13.71
C SER A 6 4.96 26.89 12.36
N GLN A 7 6.13 27.53 12.37
CA GLN A 7 6.95 27.75 11.16
C GLN A 7 7.96 26.61 10.91
N ASP A 8 8.29 25.82 11.93
CA ASP A 8 9.18 24.67 11.86
C ASP A 8 8.42 23.36 11.58
N GLU A 9 7.09 23.39 11.59
CA GLU A 9 6.24 22.25 11.24
C GLU A 9 6.24 22.02 9.73
N ILE A 10 6.67 20.82 9.31
CA ILE A 10 6.58 20.40 7.92
C ILE A 10 5.10 20.25 7.54
N PRO A 11 4.60 20.98 6.52
CA PRO A 11 3.24 20.82 6.06
C PRO A 11 2.96 19.37 5.63
N PRO A 12 1.74 18.82 5.80
CA PRO A 12 1.43 17.44 5.42
C PRO A 12 1.81 17.06 3.98
N ASN A 13 1.63 17.98 3.03
CA ASN A 13 2.00 17.77 1.62
C ASN A 13 3.52 17.78 1.41
N SER A 14 4.25 18.61 2.19
CA SER A 14 5.71 18.66 2.15
C SER A 14 6.32 17.41 2.76
N PHE A 15 5.73 16.90 3.85
CA PHE A 15 6.12 15.63 4.46
C PHE A 15 6.10 14.52 3.42
N LEU A 16 5.00 14.41 2.69
CA LEU A 16 4.83 13.34 1.72
C LEU A 16 5.71 13.51 0.47
N SER A 17 5.91 14.76 0.03
CA SER A 17 6.86 15.07 -1.05
C SER A 17 8.29 14.67 -0.72
N LEU A 18 8.72 14.87 0.54
CA LEU A 18 10.05 14.46 1.01
C LEU A 18 10.23 12.94 0.92
N HIS A 19 9.27 12.17 1.43
CA HIS A 19 9.33 10.71 1.39
C HIS A 19 9.25 10.18 -0.05
N LEU A 20 8.51 10.86 -0.93
CA LEU A 20 8.46 10.50 -2.35
C LEU A 20 9.79 10.76 -3.05
N MET A 21 10.50 11.83 -2.70
CA MET A 21 11.82 12.14 -3.23
C MET A 21 12.81 11.05 -2.87
N GLU A 22 12.84 10.65 -1.59
CA GLU A 22 13.72 9.59 -1.10
C GLU A 22 13.38 8.22 -1.71
N ALA A 23 12.09 7.85 -1.79
CA ALA A 23 11.67 6.61 -2.43
C ALA A 23 11.92 6.57 -3.95
N LYS A 24 12.19 7.71 -4.58
CA LYS A 24 12.55 7.81 -6.01
C LYS A 24 14.05 7.85 -6.24
N ASP A 25 14.85 8.11 -5.21
CA ASP A 25 16.29 8.28 -5.34
C ASP A 25 16.93 6.94 -5.74
N PRO A 26 17.45 6.81 -6.98
CA PRO A 26 18.10 5.58 -7.44
C PRO A 26 19.52 5.43 -6.89
N ASP A 27 20.13 6.54 -6.46
CA ASP A 27 21.51 6.62 -5.94
C ASP A 27 21.53 6.51 -4.40
N GLY A 28 20.40 6.85 -3.76
CA GLY A 28 20.13 6.56 -2.35
C GLY A 28 20.09 5.05 -2.11
N GLY A 29 21.03 4.55 -1.30
CA GLY A 29 21.08 3.11 -0.98
C GLY A 29 19.78 2.66 -0.30
N GLN A 30 19.41 1.37 -0.44
CA GLN A 30 18.23 0.80 0.22
C GLN A 30 18.16 1.11 1.73
N ASP A 31 19.32 1.30 2.37
CA ASP A 31 19.42 1.66 3.79
C ASP A 31 18.82 3.03 4.14
N GLU A 32 18.85 4.01 3.23
CA GLU A 32 18.24 5.33 3.45
C GLU A 32 16.72 5.23 3.51
N LEU A 33 16.11 4.54 2.55
CA LEU A 33 14.67 4.25 2.58
C LEU A 33 14.28 3.51 3.87
N TRP A 34 15.10 2.56 4.33
CA TRP A 34 14.86 1.85 5.59
C TRP A 34 14.92 2.77 6.81
N LEU A 35 15.85 3.73 6.86
CA LEU A 35 15.91 4.73 7.93
C LEU A 35 14.63 5.57 7.99
N THR A 36 14.11 5.97 6.83
CA THR A 36 12.86 6.73 6.75
C THR A 36 11.65 5.91 7.18
N LEU A 37 11.54 4.66 6.71
CA LEU A 37 10.48 3.75 7.15
C LEU A 37 10.54 3.48 8.67
N GLU A 38 11.73 3.31 9.23
CA GLU A 38 11.93 3.11 10.68
C GLU A 38 11.59 4.35 11.51
N SER A 39 11.79 5.54 10.93
CA SER A 39 11.39 6.84 11.50
C SER A 39 9.88 7.02 11.49
N MET A 40 9.20 6.55 10.43
CA MET A 40 7.72 6.48 10.36
C MET A 40 7.12 5.40 11.28
N GLY A 41 7.96 4.60 11.94
CA GLY A 41 7.54 3.57 12.89
C GLY A 41 7.35 2.18 12.29
N TYR A 42 7.74 1.97 11.04
CA TYR A 42 7.77 0.65 10.43
C TYR A 42 9.03 -0.12 10.84
N SER A 43 8.94 -1.43 10.85
CA SER A 43 10.09 -2.34 10.95
C SER A 43 10.62 -2.68 9.56
N ARG A 44 11.81 -3.31 9.48
CA ARG A 44 12.31 -3.89 8.22
C ARG A 44 11.44 -5.00 7.61
N LYS A 45 10.46 -5.50 8.38
CA LYS A 45 9.41 -6.41 7.89
C LYS A 45 8.16 -5.65 7.43
N LEU A 46 8.24 -4.32 7.30
CA LEU A 46 7.16 -3.38 7.00
C LEU A 46 5.95 -3.49 7.94
N ASN A 47 6.14 -3.99 9.16
CA ASN A 47 5.14 -3.91 10.21
C ASN A 47 5.21 -2.54 10.89
N LEU A 48 4.08 -1.87 11.06
CA LEU A 48 3.99 -0.64 11.83
C LEU A 48 4.07 -0.98 13.34
N ILE A 49 5.28 -0.89 13.91
CA ILE A 49 5.58 -1.32 15.28
C ILE A 49 5.68 -0.15 16.27
N LYS A 50 5.88 1.08 15.79
CA LYS A 50 5.91 2.28 16.64
C LYS A 50 4.63 3.13 16.52
N ALA A 51 3.56 2.61 15.92
CA ALA A 51 2.26 3.25 16.03
C ALA A 51 1.59 2.91 17.35
N CYS A 52 1.09 3.94 18.02
CA CYS A 52 0.20 3.77 19.16
C CYS A 52 -1.22 3.56 18.61
N PRO A 53 -1.84 2.37 18.77
CA PRO A 53 -3.24 2.22 18.44
C PRO A 53 -4.05 3.19 19.31
N PHE A 54 -4.91 3.98 18.67
CA PHE A 54 -5.84 4.86 19.36
C PHE A 54 -7.27 4.41 19.09
N TYR A 55 -8.14 4.59 20.07
CA TYR A 55 -9.58 4.43 19.89
C TYR A 55 -10.21 5.82 19.77
N ILE A 56 -11.17 5.97 18.87
CA ILE A 56 -12.01 7.18 18.78
C ILE A 56 -13.41 6.78 19.23
N GLU A 57 -13.83 7.28 20.38
CA GLU A 57 -15.23 7.23 20.80
C GLU A 57 -15.91 8.54 20.45
N THR A 58 -16.99 8.48 19.67
CA THR A 58 -17.79 9.66 19.34
C THR A 58 -19.12 9.62 20.07
N TYR A 59 -19.40 10.64 20.87
CA TYR A 59 -20.67 10.81 21.57
C TYR A 59 -21.47 11.94 20.92
N THR A 60 -22.72 11.67 20.58
CA THR A 60 -23.66 12.64 20.01
C THR A 60 -24.93 12.65 20.85
N SER A 61 -25.33 13.84 21.29
CA SER A 61 -26.53 14.03 22.12
C SER A 61 -27.82 14.06 21.29
N ARG A 62 -27.74 14.43 20.00
CA ARG A 62 -28.84 14.39 19.01
C ARG A 62 -28.27 14.25 17.59
N GLY A 63 -28.72 13.25 16.83
CA GLY A 63 -28.33 13.01 15.43
C GLY A 63 -27.31 11.89 15.23
N LYS A 64 -27.05 11.50 13.97
CA LYS A 64 -26.02 10.50 13.61
C LYS A 64 -24.64 11.17 13.54
N SER A 65 -23.67 10.61 14.27
CA SER A 65 -22.25 10.94 14.07
C SER A 65 -21.77 10.25 12.79
N ILE A 66 -21.12 11.02 11.91
CA ILE A 66 -20.45 10.48 10.71
C ILE A 66 -18.98 10.81 10.89
N LEU A 67 -18.17 9.78 11.12
CA LEU A 67 -16.73 9.92 11.12
C LEU A 67 -16.25 9.95 9.67
N LEU A 68 -15.62 11.05 9.26
CA LEU A 68 -14.99 11.17 7.95
C LEU A 68 -13.48 11.18 8.17
N SER A 69 -12.77 10.20 7.63
CA SER A 69 -11.32 10.27 7.57
C SER A 69 -10.92 11.21 6.44
N SER A 70 -10.37 12.37 6.75
CA SER A 70 -9.60 13.14 5.76
C SER A 70 -8.21 12.52 5.68
N GLY A 71 -7.94 11.80 4.59
CA GLY A 71 -6.60 11.31 4.29
C GLY A 71 -5.66 12.44 3.86
N ILE A 72 -4.46 12.06 3.41
CA ILE A 72 -3.50 12.97 2.75
C ILE A 72 -4.24 13.72 1.62
N ASN A 73 -4.17 15.05 1.63
CA ASN A 73 -4.89 15.92 0.69
C ASN A 73 -4.55 15.62 -0.78
N ASN A 74 -3.34 15.12 -1.04
CA ASN A 74 -2.94 14.54 -2.32
C ASN A 74 -2.75 13.02 -2.20
N ILE A 75 -3.85 12.28 -2.34
CA ILE A 75 -3.89 10.81 -2.31
C ILE A 75 -2.93 10.21 -3.35
N GLU A 76 -2.76 10.89 -4.48
CA GLU A 76 -1.97 10.39 -5.62
C GLU A 76 -0.48 10.30 -5.28
N ASP A 77 0.07 11.31 -4.60
CA ASP A 77 1.45 11.26 -4.12
C ASP A 77 1.64 10.12 -3.12
N GLY A 78 0.68 9.91 -2.21
CA GLY A 78 0.76 8.84 -1.20
C GLY A 78 0.76 7.46 -1.84
N ILE A 79 -0.08 7.27 -2.87
CA ILE A 79 -0.09 6.06 -3.69
C ILE A 79 1.24 5.89 -4.42
N ASN A 80 1.85 6.97 -4.92
CA ASN A 80 3.14 6.90 -5.62
C ASN A 80 4.29 6.51 -4.68
N VAL A 81 4.29 7.02 -3.44
CA VAL A 81 5.23 6.57 -2.39
C VAL A 81 5.11 5.05 -2.19
N LEU A 82 3.89 4.54 -2.01
CA LEU A 82 3.64 3.12 -1.81
C LEU A 82 4.11 2.28 -3.00
N LYS A 83 3.82 2.71 -4.24
CA LYS A 83 4.28 2.01 -5.46
C LYS A 83 5.81 1.90 -5.52
N ASN A 84 6.53 2.96 -5.14
CA ASN A 84 7.99 2.94 -5.16
C ASN A 84 8.56 2.04 -4.08
N ILE A 85 8.02 2.09 -2.85
CA ILE A 85 8.41 1.17 -1.77
C ILE A 85 8.20 -0.29 -2.20
N ILE A 86 7.05 -0.60 -2.82
CA ILE A 86 6.75 -1.95 -3.34
C ILE A 86 7.84 -2.41 -4.32
N LYS A 87 8.23 -1.56 -5.27
CA LYS A 87 9.27 -1.89 -6.26
C LYS A 87 10.65 -2.14 -5.67
N GLN A 88 10.98 -1.44 -4.58
CA GLN A 88 12.29 -1.56 -3.95
C GLN A 88 12.38 -2.75 -3.00
N VAL A 89 11.26 -3.11 -2.34
CA VAL A 89 11.26 -4.08 -1.22
C VAL A 89 10.68 -5.44 -1.60
N ILE A 90 9.86 -5.52 -2.64
CA ILE A 90 9.22 -6.77 -3.07
C ILE A 90 9.79 -7.21 -4.43
N ASP A 91 10.25 -8.45 -4.51
CA ASP A 91 10.66 -9.05 -5.78
C ASP A 91 9.46 -9.23 -6.72
N SER A 92 9.65 -8.84 -7.98
CA SER A 92 8.63 -9.02 -9.01
C SER A 92 8.61 -10.46 -9.55
N ILE A 93 7.43 -10.97 -9.86
CA ILE A 93 7.19 -12.25 -10.52
C ILE A 93 6.56 -11.98 -11.89
N SER A 94 6.89 -12.79 -12.91
CA SER A 94 6.21 -12.69 -14.20
C SER A 94 4.74 -13.06 -14.08
N PHE A 95 3.86 -12.24 -14.63
CA PHE A 95 2.44 -12.51 -14.68
C PHE A 95 2.14 -13.66 -15.67
N LYS A 96 1.28 -14.61 -15.31
CA LYS A 96 0.97 -15.75 -16.19
C LYS A 96 0.49 -15.29 -17.56
N ASN A 97 1.07 -15.88 -18.61
CA ASN A 97 0.73 -15.66 -20.02
C ASN A 97 0.91 -14.22 -20.51
N SER A 98 1.63 -13.36 -19.79
CA SER A 98 1.97 -12.01 -20.26
C SER A 98 3.39 -11.63 -19.82
N LYS A 99 4.30 -11.46 -20.78
CA LYS A 99 5.69 -11.06 -20.50
C LYS A 99 5.84 -9.60 -20.08
N ASP A 100 4.85 -8.79 -20.44
CA ASP A 100 4.86 -7.34 -20.20
C ASP A 100 4.25 -6.96 -18.86
N LEU A 101 3.72 -7.93 -18.11
CA LEU A 101 3.13 -7.71 -16.81
C LEU A 101 4.03 -8.30 -15.71
N LEU A 102 4.27 -7.49 -14.68
CA LEU A 102 4.93 -7.89 -13.44
C LEU A 102 3.91 -7.94 -12.31
N LEU A 103 4.00 -8.96 -11.47
CA LEU A 103 3.21 -9.13 -10.26
C LEU A 103 4.12 -8.98 -9.03
N PHE A 104 3.70 -8.15 -8.09
CA PHE A 104 4.37 -7.96 -6.80
C PHE A 104 3.44 -8.48 -5.70
N VAL A 105 3.92 -9.42 -4.89
CA VAL A 105 3.16 -10.00 -3.77
C VAL A 105 3.97 -9.87 -2.50
N GLY A 106 3.63 -8.88 -1.67
CA GLY A 106 4.25 -8.63 -0.38
C GLY A 106 3.49 -9.29 0.77
N ASN A 107 4.21 -9.84 1.74
CA ASN A 107 3.67 -10.34 3.00
C ASN A 107 4.30 -9.58 4.18
N PHE A 108 3.47 -8.91 4.96
CA PHE A 108 3.85 -8.01 6.04
C PHE A 108 3.09 -8.38 7.32
N ASN A 109 3.32 -9.62 7.80
CA ASN A 109 2.75 -10.33 8.95
C ASN A 109 1.23 -10.24 9.14
N SER A 110 0.70 -9.03 9.36
CA SER A 110 -0.72 -8.72 9.55
C SER A 110 -1.40 -8.18 8.28
N SER A 111 -0.64 -8.03 7.20
CA SER A 111 -1.17 -7.55 5.92
C SER A 111 -0.44 -8.15 4.72
N PHE A 112 -1.09 -8.09 3.57
CA PHE A 112 -0.53 -8.51 2.29
C PHE A 112 -0.82 -7.42 1.26
N VAL A 113 0.10 -7.25 0.31
CA VAL A 113 -0.08 -6.31 -0.80
C VAL A 113 0.09 -7.07 -2.11
N ILE A 114 -0.84 -6.87 -3.03
CA ILE A 114 -0.74 -7.35 -4.40
C ILE A 114 -0.79 -6.15 -5.33
N ALA A 115 0.28 -5.96 -6.11
CA ALA A 115 0.35 -4.93 -7.14
C ALA A 115 0.72 -5.54 -8.50
N VAL A 116 0.24 -4.92 -9.56
CA VAL A 116 0.51 -5.32 -10.94
C VAL A 116 1.07 -4.13 -11.69
N GLU A 117 2.19 -4.33 -12.37
CA GLU A 117 2.82 -3.33 -13.23
C GLU A 117 2.77 -3.77 -14.69
N ASN A 118 2.36 -2.86 -15.56
CA ASN A 118 2.38 -3.04 -16.99
C ASN A 118 3.58 -2.33 -17.60
N GLN A 119 4.58 -3.11 -18.00
CA GLN A 119 5.76 -2.65 -18.71
C GLN A 119 5.54 -2.59 -20.24
N GLY A 120 4.39 -3.01 -20.73
CA GLY A 120 4.04 -3.00 -22.15
C GLY A 120 3.70 -1.62 -22.69
N MET A 121 3.33 -1.59 -23.97
CA MET A 121 2.92 -0.39 -24.72
C MET A 121 1.41 -0.32 -24.98
N THR A 122 0.65 -1.28 -24.45
CA THR A 122 -0.81 -1.34 -24.58
C THR A 122 -1.45 -1.36 -23.20
N VAL A 123 -2.68 -0.87 -23.11
CA VAL A 123 -3.47 -0.94 -21.88
C VAL A 123 -4.04 -2.35 -21.73
N ILE A 124 -3.84 -2.98 -20.59
CA ILE A 124 -4.25 -4.38 -20.35
C ILE A 124 -5.27 -4.43 -19.21
N LYS A 125 -6.22 -5.36 -19.24
CA LYS A 125 -7.03 -5.71 -18.07
C LYS A 125 -6.39 -6.89 -17.35
N ALA A 126 -6.07 -6.73 -16.08
CA ALA A 126 -5.55 -7.81 -15.25
C ALA A 126 -6.61 -8.20 -14.22
N ARG A 127 -6.93 -9.49 -14.15
CA ARG A 127 -7.76 -10.07 -13.09
C ARG A 127 -6.88 -10.70 -12.02
N VAL A 128 -7.18 -10.39 -10.77
CA VAL A 128 -6.58 -11.01 -9.59
C VAL A 128 -7.71 -11.52 -8.71
N ASP A 129 -7.75 -12.83 -8.50
CA ASP A 129 -8.74 -13.50 -7.67
C ASP A 129 -8.10 -14.05 -6.39
N CYS A 130 -8.45 -13.42 -5.27
CA CYS A 130 -8.04 -13.79 -3.92
C CYS A 130 -9.15 -14.50 -3.13
N SER A 131 -10.27 -14.89 -3.75
CA SER A 131 -11.49 -15.34 -3.06
C SER A 131 -11.31 -16.63 -2.26
N LYS A 132 -10.28 -17.43 -2.58
CA LYS A 132 -9.90 -18.63 -1.81
C LYS A 132 -8.98 -18.35 -0.62
N SER A 133 -8.64 -17.08 -0.38
CA SER A 133 -7.85 -16.67 0.77
C SER A 133 -8.63 -16.89 2.07
N VAL A 134 -7.90 -17.23 3.12
CA VAL A 134 -8.47 -17.52 4.45
C VAL A 134 -8.07 -16.40 5.41
N ASN A 135 -9.06 -15.92 6.17
CA ASN A 135 -8.87 -14.93 7.23
C ASN A 135 -8.32 -13.57 6.75
N LEU A 136 -8.64 -13.19 5.50
CA LEU A 136 -8.21 -11.94 4.90
C LEU A 136 -9.42 -11.12 4.42
N LYS A 137 -9.29 -9.80 4.51
CA LYS A 137 -10.23 -8.84 3.93
C LYS A 137 -9.46 -7.83 3.08
N SER A 138 -10.03 -7.46 1.93
CA SER A 138 -9.44 -6.44 1.06
C SER A 138 -9.90 -5.04 1.42
N ASN A 139 -9.09 -4.05 1.07
CA ASN A 139 -9.49 -2.66 0.90
C ASN A 139 -10.57 -2.45 -0.19
N ARG A 140 -10.81 -3.46 -1.03
CA ARG A 140 -11.88 -3.51 -2.03
C ARG A 140 -13.09 -4.28 -1.50
N GLU A 141 -14.26 -4.08 -2.12
CA GLU A 141 -15.48 -4.83 -1.79
C GLU A 141 -15.40 -6.31 -2.16
N SER A 142 -14.68 -6.63 -3.25
CA SER A 142 -14.50 -7.99 -3.75
C SER A 142 -13.04 -8.44 -3.60
N LEU A 143 -12.84 -9.73 -3.34
CA LEU A 143 -11.54 -10.39 -3.42
C LEU A 143 -11.20 -10.85 -4.84
N ASP A 144 -12.15 -10.81 -5.76
CA ASP A 144 -11.96 -11.05 -7.19
C ASP A 144 -12.19 -9.75 -7.95
N VAL A 145 -11.11 -9.20 -8.51
CA VAL A 145 -11.13 -7.89 -9.17
C VAL A 145 -10.48 -7.95 -10.54
N CYS A 146 -11.03 -7.18 -11.47
CA CYS A 146 -10.48 -7.00 -12.81
C CYS A 146 -10.19 -5.51 -13.03
N GLU A 147 -8.91 -5.17 -13.12
CA GLU A 147 -8.42 -3.79 -13.16
C GLU A 147 -7.82 -3.48 -14.53
N LYS A 148 -8.18 -2.31 -15.08
CA LYS A 148 -7.54 -1.76 -16.28
C LYS A 148 -6.23 -1.09 -15.88
N ILE A 149 -5.11 -1.54 -16.41
CA ILE A 149 -3.76 -1.06 -16.11
C ILE A 149 -3.19 -0.37 -17.33
N GLY A 150 -2.92 0.93 -17.19
CA GLY A 150 -2.37 1.80 -18.22
C GLY A 150 -0.97 1.38 -18.67
N VAL A 151 -0.51 2.04 -19.73
CA VAL A 151 0.84 1.85 -20.29
C VAL A 151 1.87 2.36 -19.29
N LYS A 152 2.91 1.55 -18.99
CA LYS A 152 3.96 1.89 -18.01
C LYS A 152 3.41 2.23 -16.62
N GLU A 153 2.22 1.72 -16.28
CA GLU A 153 1.55 1.99 -15.01
C GLU A 153 1.70 0.79 -14.06
N MET A 154 1.92 1.08 -12.78
CA MET A 154 1.68 0.15 -11.69
C MET A 154 0.36 0.47 -10.98
N LYS A 155 -0.41 -0.56 -10.65
CA LYS A 155 -1.59 -0.46 -9.77
C LYS A 155 -1.47 -1.40 -8.58
N ILE A 156 -1.81 -0.87 -7.40
CA ILE A 156 -2.04 -1.69 -6.20
C ILE A 156 -3.45 -2.26 -6.32
N VAL A 157 -3.54 -3.56 -6.51
CA VAL A 157 -4.80 -4.27 -6.79
C VAL A 157 -5.51 -4.60 -5.49
N HIS A 158 -4.79 -5.21 -4.54
CA HIS A 158 -5.28 -5.48 -3.20
C HIS A 158 -4.27 -5.04 -2.14
N HIS A 159 -4.80 -4.37 -1.11
CA HIS A 159 -4.22 -4.34 0.23
C HIS A 159 -5.13 -5.20 1.12
N LEU A 160 -4.60 -6.32 1.62
CA LEU A 160 -5.32 -7.32 2.40
C LEU A 160 -4.89 -7.22 3.86
N THR A 161 -5.84 -7.27 4.78
CA THR A 161 -5.56 -7.30 6.22
C THR A 161 -6.11 -8.57 6.85
N VAL A 162 -5.43 -9.05 7.88
CA VAL A 162 -5.88 -10.17 8.71
C VAL A 162 -7.17 -9.77 9.44
N VAL A 163 -8.20 -10.60 9.33
CA VAL A 163 -9.50 -10.35 9.97
C VAL A 163 -9.44 -10.70 11.47
N ASP A 164 -8.87 -11.85 11.79
CA ASP A 164 -8.77 -12.34 13.17
C ASP A 164 -7.35 -12.87 13.43
N PRO A 165 -6.51 -12.15 14.19
CA PRO A 165 -5.13 -12.55 14.47
C PRO A 165 -5.00 -13.91 15.19
N ALA A 166 -6.06 -14.40 15.83
CA ALA A 166 -6.05 -15.70 16.51
C ALA A 166 -6.33 -16.88 15.57
N LYS A 167 -6.72 -16.64 14.31
CA LYS A 167 -7.03 -17.67 13.32
C LYS A 167 -5.91 -17.85 12.30
N PRO A 168 -5.75 -19.05 11.72
CA PRO A 168 -4.79 -19.27 10.65
C PRO A 168 -5.10 -18.36 9.46
N THR A 169 -4.05 -17.78 8.90
CA THR A 169 -4.14 -16.87 7.75
C THR A 169 -3.43 -17.50 6.56
N GLN A 170 -4.08 -17.47 5.40
CA GLN A 170 -3.49 -17.96 4.16
C GLN A 170 -3.90 -17.07 3.00
N LEU A 171 -2.90 -16.55 2.29
CA LEU A 171 -3.11 -15.89 1.00
C LEU A 171 -3.16 -16.94 -0.11
N HIS A 172 -4.22 -16.89 -0.91
CA HIS A 172 -4.30 -17.60 -2.18
C HIS A 172 -4.70 -16.60 -3.26
N TYR A 173 -3.93 -16.52 -4.34
CA TYR A 173 -4.25 -15.64 -5.48
C TYR A 173 -4.17 -16.39 -6.81
N VAL A 174 -5.00 -15.99 -7.76
CA VAL A 174 -4.93 -16.41 -9.17
C VAL A 174 -4.93 -15.17 -10.04
N GLU A 175 -3.93 -15.07 -10.90
CA GLU A 175 -3.70 -13.95 -11.79
C GLU A 175 -3.97 -14.35 -13.26
N SER A 176 -4.67 -13.50 -14.01
CA SER A 176 -4.92 -13.72 -15.44
C SER A 176 -5.04 -12.42 -16.23
N ALA A 177 -4.42 -12.36 -17.39
CA ALA A 177 -4.53 -11.23 -18.30
C ALA A 177 -5.78 -11.43 -19.14
N VAL A 178 -6.63 -10.41 -19.19
CA VAL A 178 -7.88 -10.39 -19.95
C VAL A 178 -7.65 -9.43 -21.12
N TYR A 179 -7.58 -9.99 -22.32
CA TYR A 179 -7.42 -9.25 -23.57
C TYR A 179 -8.78 -8.91 -24.19
#